data_AF-A0A841BLN8-F1
#
_entry.id   AF-A0A841BLN8-F1
#
_cell.length_a   1.000
_cell.length_b   1.000
_cell.length_c   1.000
_cell.angle_alpha   90.00
_cell.angle_beta   90.00
_cell.angle_gamma   90.00
#
_symmetry.space_group_name_H-M   'P 1'
#
loop_
_entity.id
_entity.type
_entity.pdbx_description
1 polymer ?
#
loop_
_entity_poly.entity_id
_entity_poly.type
_entity_poly.pdbx_seq_one_letter_code
_entity_poly.pdbx_strand_id
1 'polypeptide(L)'
;MRIATRLSVVVATVLGLLVLSGPAAHAAYYNTYSDIASTPDTSCCTGAQGFAAGATYLYSIKNHTNYDDVSVIYRVHKTTGARVLMANGTSGGSSNTWLGHANDMTIVDIDGQHHMFVVTMNDSGAQLVRLRYDDTTYYHAGSYQVRLAGAVAAPSGISRVSVTSTAITFMFKSGRTVYNGSLPLRASSGTINLTKAFVLQVDGALVNGATVPDLGTFANQGFFYDAAKKVLYNPLTKDNRSIVLVYRNVSPTTTGTAPAATDLSFRITSSKYSTKFEIEGVGISDGKLYFGTNRSNPDGAFDGVHVFDGYVA
;
A
#
# COMPACT_ATOMS: atom_id res chain seq x y z
N MET A 1 -74.08 -33.11 -10.90
CA MET A 1 -73.41 -31.81 -10.67
C MET A 1 -72.02 -32.12 -10.11
N ARG A 2 -70.93 -32.21 -10.88
CA ARG A 2 -70.18 -31.17 -11.61
C ARG A 2 -69.96 -29.90 -10.77
N ILE A 3 -68.68 -29.51 -10.66
CA ILE A 3 -68.08 -28.36 -9.96
C ILE A 3 -67.51 -28.71 -8.57
N ALA A 4 -66.26 -29.18 -8.53
CA ALA A 4 -65.29 -28.93 -7.45
C ALA A 4 -63.91 -29.52 -7.78
N THR A 5 -63.39 -29.26 -8.98
CA THR A 5 -62.00 -29.55 -9.34
C THR A 5 -61.44 -28.28 -9.96
N ARG A 6 -60.63 -27.55 -9.17
CA ARG A 6 -59.73 -26.41 -9.50
C ARG A 6 -59.79 -25.32 -8.42
N LEU A 7 -59.33 -25.58 -7.18
CA LEU A 7 -58.82 -24.51 -6.30
C LEU A 7 -58.15 -25.05 -5.02
N SER A 8 -57.09 -25.86 -5.13
CA SER A 8 -56.33 -26.26 -3.91
C SER A 8 -54.83 -26.36 -4.10
N VAL A 9 -54.27 -25.83 -5.19
CA VAL A 9 -52.82 -25.84 -5.47
C VAL A 9 -52.22 -24.43 -5.55
N VAL A 10 -53.00 -23.36 -5.31
CA VAL A 10 -52.53 -21.97 -5.47
C VAL A 10 -52.24 -21.25 -4.14
N VAL A 11 -52.67 -21.79 -2.98
CA VAL A 11 -52.46 -21.10 -1.68
C VAL A 11 -51.20 -21.58 -0.92
N ALA A 12 -50.64 -22.75 -1.26
CA ALA A 12 -49.41 -23.25 -0.61
C ALA A 12 -48.10 -22.69 -1.22
N THR A 13 -48.16 -22.08 -2.40
CA THR A 13 -46.97 -21.55 -3.10
C THR A 13 -46.73 -20.06 -2.86
N VAL A 14 -47.67 -19.35 -2.21
CA VAL A 14 -47.52 -17.92 -1.89
C VAL A 14 -46.99 -17.69 -0.47
N LEU A 15 -46.95 -18.72 0.39
CA LEU A 15 -46.36 -18.65 1.73
C LEU A 15 -44.89 -19.10 1.81
N GLY A 16 -44.28 -19.49 0.68
CA GLY A 16 -42.88 -19.92 0.57
C GLY A 16 -41.90 -18.85 0.09
N LEU A 17 -42.38 -17.61 -0.13
CA LEU A 17 -41.61 -16.45 -0.58
C LEU A 17 -41.56 -15.36 0.49
N LEU A 18 -41.53 -15.75 1.77
CA LEU A 18 -40.88 -14.94 2.79
C LEU A 18 -39.39 -14.99 2.50
N VAL A 19 -39.01 -14.12 1.58
CA VAL A 19 -37.68 -13.59 1.36
C VAL A 19 -36.98 -13.52 2.71
N LEU A 20 -36.11 -14.49 2.96
CA LEU A 20 -34.98 -14.32 3.88
C LEU A 20 -34.08 -13.26 3.25
N SER A 21 -34.55 -12.02 3.23
CA SER A 21 -33.67 -10.86 3.17
C SER A 21 -32.97 -10.87 4.52
N GLY A 22 -31.91 -11.66 4.60
CA GLY A 22 -30.86 -11.39 5.57
C GLY A 22 -30.52 -9.89 5.47
N PRO A 23 -30.16 -9.23 6.58
CA PRO A 23 -29.73 -7.85 6.53
C PRO A 23 -28.71 -7.71 5.40
N ALA A 24 -28.84 -6.67 4.57
CA ALA A 24 -27.84 -6.36 3.56
C ALA A 24 -26.47 -6.44 4.27
N ALA A 25 -25.57 -7.29 3.76
CA ALA A 25 -24.27 -7.46 4.37
C ALA A 25 -23.67 -6.07 4.55
N HIS A 26 -23.53 -5.62 5.80
CA HIS A 26 -23.01 -4.30 6.08
C HIS A 26 -21.62 -4.21 5.46
N ALA A 27 -21.36 -3.13 4.71
CA ALA A 27 -20.03 -2.86 4.18
C ALA A 27 -19.02 -2.96 5.34
N ALA A 28 -18.03 -3.83 5.19
CA ALA A 28 -16.98 -3.99 6.17
C ALA A 28 -16.21 -2.66 6.27
N TYR A 29 -16.17 -2.10 7.47
CA TYR A 29 -15.60 -0.80 7.74
C TYR A 29 -14.68 -0.88 8.95
N TYR A 30 -13.41 -0.56 8.73
CA TYR A 30 -12.37 -0.63 9.75
C TYR A 30 -11.85 0.78 10.06
N ASN A 31 -11.98 1.17 11.32
CA ASN A 31 -11.68 2.54 11.77
C ASN A 31 -10.88 2.61 13.07
N THR A 32 -10.32 1.47 13.50
CA THR A 32 -9.46 1.33 14.68
C THR A 32 -8.19 0.58 14.29
N TYR A 33 -7.13 0.82 15.05
CA TYR A 33 -5.83 0.22 14.83
C TYR A 33 -5.07 0.11 16.15
N SER A 34 -4.12 -0.82 16.16
CA SER A 34 -3.16 -1.01 17.25
C SER A 34 -1.77 -0.53 16.83
N ASP A 35 -1.10 0.21 17.72
CA ASP A 35 0.31 0.57 17.57
C ASP A 35 1.19 -0.69 17.74
N ILE A 36 2.15 -0.92 16.83
CA ILE A 36 3.14 -2.00 16.97
C ILE A 36 4.47 -1.44 17.50
N ALA A 37 4.99 -0.39 16.86
CA ALA A 37 6.18 0.29 17.30
C ALA A 37 6.23 1.72 16.76
N SER A 38 6.85 2.63 17.52
CA SER A 38 7.22 3.96 17.00
C SER A 38 8.42 3.89 16.07
N THR A 39 8.59 4.87 15.18
CA THR A 39 9.76 5.03 14.29
C THR A 39 10.34 6.44 14.49
N PRO A 40 11.21 6.62 15.50
CA PRO A 40 11.66 7.94 15.93
C PRO A 40 12.52 8.63 14.87
N ASP A 41 12.68 9.94 15.01
CA ASP A 41 13.56 10.71 14.15
C ASP A 41 15.01 10.31 14.37
N THR A 42 15.80 10.25 13.29
CA THR A 42 17.21 9.87 13.35
C THR A 42 17.98 10.46 12.19
N SER A 43 19.18 10.99 12.44
CA SER A 43 20.07 11.53 11.39
C SER A 43 19.34 12.49 10.45
N CYS A 44 18.67 13.50 10.99
CA CYS A 44 17.78 14.47 10.32
C CYS A 44 16.56 13.89 9.58
N CYS A 45 16.37 12.57 9.56
CA CYS A 45 15.22 11.94 8.94
C CYS A 45 14.00 12.00 9.86
N THR A 46 13.05 12.86 9.52
CA THR A 46 11.88 13.21 10.34
C THR A 46 10.55 12.77 9.74
N GLY A 47 10.48 12.54 8.42
CA GLY A 47 9.22 12.17 7.76
C GLY A 47 9.20 10.68 7.47
N ALA A 48 8.22 9.93 7.99
CA ALA A 48 7.94 8.59 7.50
C ALA A 48 7.45 8.64 6.03
N GLN A 49 7.88 7.68 5.23
CA GLN A 49 7.58 7.55 3.81
C GLN A 49 7.24 6.08 3.51
N GLY A 50 7.96 5.42 2.61
CA GLY A 50 7.65 4.07 2.15
C GLY A 50 7.52 3.02 3.25
N PHE A 51 6.64 2.06 3.02
CA PHE A 51 6.33 0.97 3.95
C PHE A 51 6.17 -0.36 3.20
N ALA A 52 6.63 -1.46 3.79
CA ALA A 52 6.28 -2.80 3.33
C ALA A 52 6.16 -3.80 4.48
N ALA A 53 5.22 -4.74 4.32
CA ALA A 53 5.06 -5.87 5.24
C ALA A 53 5.75 -7.12 4.68
N GLY A 54 6.75 -7.63 5.39
CA GLY A 54 7.36 -8.94 5.14
C GLY A 54 6.70 -10.05 5.97
N ALA A 55 7.22 -11.27 5.82
CA ALA A 55 6.71 -12.44 6.54
C ALA A 55 6.87 -12.34 8.06
N THR A 56 7.95 -11.75 8.57
CA THR A 56 8.19 -11.62 10.03
C THR A 56 8.29 -10.16 10.47
N TYR A 57 8.77 -9.29 9.58
CA TYR A 57 9.10 -7.91 9.88
C TYR A 57 8.35 -6.93 8.99
N LEU A 58 8.06 -5.78 9.54
CA LEU A 58 7.58 -4.59 8.85
C LEU A 58 8.77 -3.67 8.61
N TYR A 59 8.78 -3.00 7.47
CA TYR A 59 9.84 -2.08 7.08
C TYR A 59 9.26 -0.72 6.78
N SER A 60 9.90 0.33 7.28
CA SER A 60 9.50 1.71 7.01
C SER A 60 10.74 2.57 6.75
N ILE A 61 10.65 3.45 5.76
CA ILE A 61 11.68 4.44 5.48
C ILE A 61 11.29 5.77 6.12
N LYS A 62 12.28 6.49 6.67
CA LYS A 62 12.15 7.92 6.93
C LYS A 62 13.12 8.70 6.06
N ASN A 63 12.72 9.87 5.58
CA ASN A 63 13.56 10.82 4.86
C ASN A 63 13.79 12.11 5.67
N HIS A 64 14.80 12.87 5.25
CA HIS A 64 14.99 14.25 5.67
C HIS A 64 13.90 15.12 5.01
N THR A 65 12.89 15.48 5.81
CA THR A 65 11.70 16.18 5.32
C THR A 65 12.08 17.48 4.61
N ASN A 66 11.49 17.72 3.44
CA ASN A 66 11.72 18.86 2.53
C ASN A 66 13.03 18.82 1.71
N TYR A 67 13.94 17.88 1.97
CA TYR A 67 15.23 17.82 1.27
C TYR A 67 15.40 16.55 0.43
N ASP A 68 14.83 15.42 0.88
CA ASP A 68 14.88 14.13 0.17
C ASP A 68 16.31 13.64 -0.15
N ASP A 69 17.30 14.13 0.61
CA ASP A 69 18.73 13.90 0.40
C ASP A 69 19.32 12.81 1.31
N VAL A 70 18.64 12.52 2.42
CA VAL A 70 19.04 11.50 3.39
C VAL A 70 17.83 10.65 3.77
N SER A 71 18.05 9.35 3.94
CA SER A 71 17.04 8.41 4.43
C SER A 71 17.60 7.39 5.42
N VAL A 72 16.74 6.85 6.27
CA VAL A 72 17.01 5.73 7.19
C VAL A 72 15.92 4.67 7.06
N ILE A 73 16.23 3.42 7.43
CA ILE A 73 15.29 2.30 7.35
C ILE A 73 15.11 1.70 8.75
N TYR A 74 13.85 1.55 9.16
CA TYR A 74 13.48 0.77 10.32
C TYR A 74 12.96 -0.60 9.91
N ARG A 75 13.34 -1.61 10.69
CA ARG A 75 12.78 -2.96 10.68
C ARG A 75 12.11 -3.21 12.01
N VAL A 76 10.87 -3.67 12.01
CA VAL A 76 10.06 -3.92 13.21
C VAL A 76 9.51 -5.33 13.18
N HIS A 77 9.72 -6.12 14.23
CA HIS A 77 9.11 -7.44 14.36
C HIS A 77 7.60 -7.29 14.55
N LYS A 78 6.80 -7.82 13.62
CA LYS A 78 5.37 -7.46 13.49
C LYS A 78 4.51 -7.85 14.69
N THR A 79 4.95 -8.81 15.51
CA THR A 79 4.20 -9.28 16.69
C THR A 79 4.76 -8.78 18.02
N THR A 80 6.05 -8.51 18.12
CA THR A 80 6.69 -8.14 19.41
C THR A 80 6.99 -6.64 19.49
N GLY A 81 6.91 -5.92 18.37
CA GLY A 81 7.30 -4.51 18.29
C GLY A 81 8.80 -4.27 18.39
N ALA A 82 9.64 -5.33 18.43
CA ALA A 82 11.09 -5.20 18.49
C ALA A 82 11.57 -4.44 17.24
N ARG A 83 12.13 -3.25 17.46
CA ARG A 83 12.54 -2.32 16.40
C ARG A 83 14.05 -2.24 16.30
N VAL A 84 14.53 -2.24 15.06
CA VAL A 84 15.93 -1.98 14.72
C VAL A 84 16.01 -0.88 13.67
N LEU A 85 16.87 0.11 13.92
CA LEU A 85 17.37 1.00 12.88
C LEU A 85 18.41 0.21 12.07
N MET A 86 18.12 -0.07 10.80
CA MET A 86 18.97 -0.93 9.99
C MET A 86 20.31 -0.25 9.67
N ALA A 87 21.38 -1.04 9.65
CA ALA A 87 22.71 -0.56 9.28
C ALA A 87 22.87 -0.52 7.75
N ASN A 88 23.47 0.55 7.25
CA ASN A 88 23.92 0.66 5.87
C ASN A 88 25.29 -0.02 5.73
N GLY A 89 25.29 -1.26 5.24
CA GLY A 89 26.50 -2.02 4.99
C GLY A 89 27.30 -1.56 3.76
N THR A 90 26.77 -0.67 2.92
CA THR A 90 27.50 -0.13 1.75
C THR A 90 28.42 1.02 2.11
N SER A 91 27.96 1.97 2.93
CA SER A 91 28.75 3.16 3.30
C SER A 91 29.21 3.16 4.76
N GLY A 92 28.76 2.19 5.56
CA GLY A 92 28.82 2.27 7.01
C GLY A 92 27.75 3.22 7.56
N GLY A 93 27.39 3.05 8.85
CA GLY A 93 26.35 3.84 9.52
C GLY A 93 24.94 3.28 9.34
N SER A 94 23.93 4.14 9.39
CA SER A 94 22.49 3.78 9.31
C SER A 94 21.70 4.61 8.30
N SER A 95 22.31 5.64 7.71
CA SER A 95 21.67 6.52 6.74
C SER A 95 22.18 6.27 5.33
N ASN A 96 21.47 6.82 4.35
CA ASN A 96 21.80 6.73 2.94
C ASN A 96 21.32 7.97 2.18
N THR A 97 21.82 8.19 0.96
CA THR A 97 21.54 9.41 0.15
C THR A 97 20.97 9.12 -1.24
N TRP A 98 20.41 7.93 -1.46
CA TRP A 98 20.06 7.44 -2.80
C TRP A 98 18.59 7.07 -2.94
N LEU A 99 17.82 7.12 -1.86
CA LEU A 99 16.40 6.77 -1.86
C LEU A 99 15.47 7.93 -2.22
N GLY A 100 15.97 9.17 -2.32
CA GLY A 100 15.13 10.33 -2.64
C GLY A 100 14.01 10.51 -1.62
N HIS A 101 12.80 10.76 -2.12
CA HIS A 101 11.58 10.83 -1.29
C HIS A 101 11.20 9.48 -0.69
N ALA A 102 11.58 8.37 -1.34
CA ALA A 102 11.33 7.01 -0.88
C ALA A 102 9.84 6.69 -0.60
N ASN A 103 8.93 7.23 -1.42
CA ASN A 103 7.48 7.24 -1.14
C ASN A 103 6.87 5.85 -0.93
N ASP A 104 7.43 4.81 -1.54
CA ASP A 104 6.89 3.45 -1.42
C ASP A 104 7.97 2.40 -1.65
N MET A 105 7.73 1.18 -1.17
CA MET A 105 8.63 0.07 -1.38
C MET A 105 7.92 -1.28 -1.52
N THR A 106 8.57 -2.24 -2.16
CA THR A 106 8.11 -3.62 -2.21
C THR A 106 9.25 -4.60 -1.93
N ILE A 107 8.92 -5.74 -1.31
CA ILE A 107 9.88 -6.78 -0.94
C ILE A 107 9.86 -7.89 -1.99
N VAL A 108 11.04 -8.32 -2.42
CA VAL A 108 11.23 -9.39 -3.40
C VAL A 108 12.35 -10.30 -2.94
N ASP A 109 12.11 -11.61 -2.95
CA ASP A 109 13.15 -12.60 -2.72
C ASP A 109 13.72 -13.06 -4.07
N ILE A 110 15.04 -12.99 -4.21
CA ILE A 110 15.78 -13.34 -5.43
C ILE A 110 16.90 -14.28 -5.02
N ASP A 111 16.94 -15.48 -5.59
CA ASP A 111 17.99 -16.47 -5.33
C ASP A 111 18.24 -16.72 -3.82
N GLY A 112 17.17 -16.75 -3.02
CA GLY A 112 17.23 -16.95 -1.56
C GLY A 112 17.66 -15.73 -0.75
N GLN A 113 17.81 -14.56 -1.37
CA GLN A 113 18.17 -13.30 -0.71
C GLN A 113 17.02 -12.30 -0.75
N HIS A 114 16.87 -11.54 0.33
CA HIS A 114 15.83 -10.55 0.46
C HIS A 114 16.23 -9.21 -0.15
N HIS A 115 15.30 -8.60 -0.89
CA HIS A 115 15.50 -7.31 -1.51
C HIS A 115 14.35 -6.35 -1.24
N MET A 116 14.67 -5.07 -1.12
CA MET A 116 13.70 -3.98 -1.15
C MET A 116 13.86 -3.25 -2.48
N PHE A 117 12.75 -2.99 -3.15
CA PHE A 117 12.68 -2.12 -4.32
C PHE A 117 11.94 -0.86 -3.91
N VAL A 118 12.63 0.28 -3.92
CA VAL A 118 12.16 1.56 -3.37
C VAL A 118 12.02 2.57 -4.51
N VAL A 119 10.83 3.13 -4.69
CA VAL A 119 10.64 4.25 -5.64
C VAL A 119 11.10 5.55 -5.01
N THR A 120 11.92 6.30 -5.74
CA THR A 120 12.61 7.48 -5.19
C THR A 120 11.84 8.78 -5.40
N MET A 121 10.89 8.78 -6.35
CA MET A 121 10.23 9.98 -6.90
C MET A 121 11.16 11.03 -7.53
N ASN A 122 12.43 10.73 -7.76
CA ASN A 122 13.35 11.67 -8.39
C ASN A 122 13.03 11.85 -9.89
N ASP A 123 13.11 13.08 -10.38
CA ASP A 123 12.94 13.42 -11.81
C ASP A 123 14.23 13.23 -12.64
N SER A 124 15.33 12.95 -11.97
CA SER A 124 16.66 12.72 -12.52
C SER A 124 17.39 11.61 -11.75
N GLY A 125 18.46 11.07 -12.32
CA GLY A 125 19.16 9.93 -11.71
C GLY A 125 18.31 8.65 -11.69
N ALA A 126 18.26 7.97 -10.54
CA ALA A 126 17.52 6.73 -10.35
C ALA A 126 16.09 6.99 -9.85
N GLN A 127 15.10 6.37 -10.48
CA GLN A 127 13.68 6.42 -10.08
C GLN A 127 13.29 5.20 -9.23
N LEU A 128 14.08 4.12 -9.34
CA LEU A 128 13.94 2.91 -8.55
C LEU A 128 15.30 2.48 -8.07
N VAL A 129 15.36 2.10 -6.80
CA VAL A 129 16.55 1.58 -6.14
C VAL A 129 16.28 0.17 -5.65
N ARG A 130 17.26 -0.73 -5.80
CA ARG A 130 17.27 -2.05 -5.18
C ARG A 130 18.25 -2.10 -4.03
N LEU A 131 17.74 -2.49 -2.86
CA LEU A 131 18.51 -2.86 -1.67
C LEU A 131 18.55 -4.38 -1.59
N ARG A 132 19.72 -4.96 -1.34
CA ARG A 132 19.82 -6.31 -0.75
C ARG A 132 19.89 -6.15 0.75
N TYR A 133 19.22 -6.99 1.52
CA TYR A 133 19.38 -6.96 2.98
C TYR A 133 19.52 -8.37 3.55
N ASP A 134 20.23 -8.42 4.67
CA ASP A 134 20.41 -9.60 5.50
C ASP A 134 20.22 -9.18 6.97
N ASP A 135 19.23 -9.78 7.62
CA ASP A 135 18.77 -9.44 8.96
C ASP A 135 18.59 -7.92 9.19
N THR A 136 19.52 -7.28 9.91
CA THR A 136 19.47 -5.86 10.28
C THR A 136 20.34 -4.95 9.41
N THR A 137 20.95 -5.47 8.34
CA THR A 137 21.88 -4.72 7.49
C THR A 137 21.42 -4.72 6.05
N TYR A 138 21.43 -3.55 5.41
CA TYR A 138 21.10 -3.39 3.99
C TYR A 138 22.30 -2.89 3.18
N TYR A 139 22.27 -3.16 1.87
CA TYR A 139 23.32 -2.84 0.91
C TYR A 139 22.71 -2.32 -0.39
N HIS A 140 23.33 -1.30 -0.98
CA HIS A 140 23.05 -0.86 -2.34
C HIS A 140 23.33 -1.98 -3.33
N ALA A 141 22.29 -2.44 -4.02
CA ALA A 141 22.37 -3.56 -4.95
C ALA A 141 21.97 -3.18 -6.38
N GLY A 142 21.36 -2.02 -6.61
CA GLY A 142 21.10 -1.55 -7.96
C GLY A 142 20.31 -0.24 -8.05
N SER A 143 20.38 0.40 -9.20
CA SER A 143 19.72 1.67 -9.52
C SER A 143 19.20 1.64 -10.94
N TYR A 144 17.93 2.03 -11.11
CA TYR A 144 17.23 1.91 -12.40
C TYR A 144 16.54 3.21 -12.76
N GLN A 145 16.54 3.50 -14.05
CA GLN A 145 15.67 4.53 -14.62
C GLN A 145 14.30 3.93 -14.86
N VAL A 146 13.26 4.73 -14.61
CA VAL A 146 11.89 4.37 -14.95
C VAL A 146 11.41 5.35 -16.00
N ARG A 147 10.85 4.85 -17.10
CA ARG A 147 10.46 5.68 -18.24
C ARG A 147 9.06 5.38 -18.72
N LEU A 148 8.33 6.43 -19.13
CA LEU A 148 7.05 6.32 -19.81
C LEU A 148 7.18 7.00 -21.18
N ALA A 149 6.92 6.26 -22.26
CA ALA A 149 7.08 6.74 -23.63
C ALA A 149 8.45 7.43 -23.89
N GLY A 150 9.52 6.87 -23.31
CA GLY A 150 10.88 7.39 -23.45
C GLY A 150 11.26 8.54 -22.51
N ALA A 151 10.30 9.22 -21.86
CA ALA A 151 10.58 10.26 -20.85
C ALA A 151 10.80 9.64 -19.46
N VAL A 152 11.58 10.30 -18.60
CA VAL A 152 11.72 9.89 -17.19
C VAL A 152 10.35 9.97 -16.50
N ALA A 153 10.00 8.95 -15.74
CA ALA A 153 8.78 8.89 -14.96
C ALA A 153 9.14 8.68 -13.49
N ALA A 154 8.62 9.53 -12.61
CA ALA A 154 8.81 9.45 -11.16
C ALA A 154 7.57 8.82 -10.49
N PRO A 155 7.44 7.49 -10.45
CA PRO A 155 6.34 6.84 -9.75
C PRO A 155 6.42 7.10 -8.25
N SER A 156 5.25 7.27 -7.62
CA SER A 156 5.09 7.44 -6.17
C SER A 156 4.69 6.15 -5.46
N GLY A 157 4.37 5.08 -6.19
CA GLY A 157 4.02 3.79 -5.60
C GLY A 157 4.61 2.61 -6.36
N ILE A 158 4.85 1.50 -5.67
CA ILE A 158 5.31 0.24 -6.27
C ILE A 158 4.79 -0.99 -5.52
N SER A 159 4.34 -2.00 -6.24
CA SER A 159 4.10 -3.33 -5.67
C SER A 159 4.54 -4.43 -6.62
N ARG A 160 5.19 -5.46 -6.08
CA ARG A 160 5.56 -6.67 -6.81
C ARG A 160 4.31 -7.44 -7.24
N VAL A 161 4.21 -7.73 -8.53
CA VAL A 161 3.18 -8.59 -9.12
C VAL A 161 3.64 -10.04 -9.14
N SER A 162 4.81 -10.30 -9.71
CA SER A 162 5.34 -11.65 -9.87
C SER A 162 6.86 -11.67 -9.99
N VAL A 163 7.45 -12.83 -9.71
CA VAL A 163 8.87 -13.14 -9.91
C VAL A 163 8.92 -14.44 -10.69
N THR A 164 9.71 -14.46 -11.77
CA THR A 164 10.01 -15.65 -12.56
C THR A 164 11.52 -15.90 -12.53
N SER A 165 11.98 -16.97 -13.17
CA SER A 165 13.41 -17.26 -13.32
C SER A 165 14.18 -16.21 -14.14
N THR A 166 13.47 -15.34 -14.87
CA THR A 166 14.09 -14.37 -15.79
C THR A 166 13.73 -12.92 -15.48
N ALA A 167 12.62 -12.64 -14.80
CA ALA A 167 12.13 -11.28 -14.61
C ALA A 167 11.36 -11.09 -13.29
N ILE A 168 11.31 -9.83 -12.87
CA ILE A 168 10.41 -9.34 -11.83
C ILE A 168 9.41 -8.40 -12.51
N THR A 169 8.12 -8.61 -12.25
CA THR A 169 7.04 -7.76 -12.74
C THR A 169 6.51 -6.92 -11.58
N PHE A 170 6.32 -5.63 -11.83
CA PHE A 170 5.80 -4.67 -10.87
C PHE A 170 4.57 -3.94 -11.43
N MET A 171 3.70 -3.52 -10.51
CA MET A 171 2.83 -2.38 -10.72
C MET A 171 3.51 -1.15 -10.13
N PHE A 172 3.47 -0.05 -10.86
CA PHE A 172 3.87 1.28 -10.41
C PHE A 172 2.64 2.19 -10.36
N LYS A 173 2.68 3.22 -9.53
CA LYS A 173 1.59 4.21 -9.42
C LYS A 173 2.13 5.63 -9.46
N SER A 174 1.42 6.51 -10.16
CA SER A 174 1.59 7.97 -10.08
C SER A 174 0.21 8.60 -9.91
N GLY A 175 -0.03 9.23 -8.77
CA GLY A 175 -1.37 9.67 -8.37
C GLY A 175 -2.35 8.48 -8.38
N ARG A 176 -3.34 8.55 -9.28
CA ARG A 176 -4.38 7.53 -9.45
C ARG A 176 -4.09 6.54 -10.59
N THR A 177 -3.07 6.77 -11.41
CA THR A 177 -2.79 5.94 -12.58
C THR A 177 -1.83 4.82 -12.21
N VAL A 178 -2.19 3.59 -12.57
CA VAL A 178 -1.35 2.40 -12.40
C VAL A 178 -0.71 2.04 -13.74
N TYR A 179 0.56 1.66 -13.66
CA TYR A 179 1.40 1.25 -14.78
C TYR A 179 1.99 -0.13 -14.49
N ASN A 180 2.25 -0.90 -15.53
CA ASN A 180 3.05 -2.12 -15.43
C ASN A 180 4.49 -1.82 -15.88
N GLY A 181 5.45 -2.45 -15.21
CA GLY A 181 6.85 -2.45 -15.61
C GLY A 181 7.51 -3.76 -15.23
N SER A 182 8.62 -4.10 -15.88
CA SER A 182 9.40 -5.29 -15.54
C SER A 182 10.90 -5.03 -15.58
N LEU A 183 11.63 -5.85 -14.84
CA LEU A 183 13.07 -5.81 -14.73
C LEU A 183 13.61 -7.24 -14.91
N PRO A 184 14.72 -7.47 -15.64
CA PRO A 184 15.39 -8.77 -15.60
C PRO A 184 15.81 -9.13 -14.18
N LEU A 185 15.60 -10.38 -13.77
CA LEU A 185 15.71 -10.84 -12.38
C LEU A 185 16.98 -10.38 -11.66
N ARG A 186 18.12 -10.42 -12.37
CA ARG A 186 19.45 -10.18 -11.79
C ARG A 186 20.06 -8.84 -12.20
N ALA A 187 19.38 -8.03 -13.01
CA ALA A 187 19.91 -6.74 -13.42
C ALA A 187 20.19 -5.86 -12.20
N SER A 188 21.37 -5.24 -12.11
CA SER A 188 21.72 -4.23 -11.09
C SER A 188 21.55 -2.80 -11.59
N SER A 189 21.29 -2.62 -12.88
CA SER A 189 20.96 -1.34 -13.49
C SER A 189 20.13 -1.53 -14.74
N GLY A 190 19.59 -0.44 -15.29
CA GLY A 190 18.87 -0.45 -16.56
C GLY A 190 17.66 0.47 -16.57
N THR A 191 16.83 0.31 -17.60
CA THR A 191 15.62 1.09 -17.82
C THR A 191 14.40 0.19 -17.72
N ILE A 192 13.44 0.57 -16.87
CA ILE A 192 12.11 -0.03 -16.80
C ILE A 192 11.17 0.84 -17.62
N ASN A 193 10.67 0.29 -18.74
CA ASN A 193 9.65 0.97 -19.54
C ASN A 193 8.26 0.67 -18.96
N LEU A 194 7.53 1.73 -18.63
CA LEU A 194 6.19 1.69 -18.11
C LEU A 194 5.16 1.61 -19.24
N THR A 195 4.16 0.77 -19.04
CA THR A 195 2.94 0.75 -19.85
C THR A 195 1.76 1.11 -18.96
N LYS A 196 0.97 2.12 -19.34
CA LYS A 196 -0.25 2.48 -18.61
C LYS A 196 -1.20 1.28 -18.58
N ALA A 197 -1.69 0.93 -17.39
CA ALA A 197 -2.63 -0.17 -17.20
C ALA A 197 -4.06 0.38 -17.02
N PHE A 198 -4.35 0.94 -15.85
CA PHE A 198 -5.67 1.44 -15.48
C PHE A 198 -5.58 2.65 -14.55
N VAL A 199 -6.73 3.26 -14.26
CA VAL A 199 -6.87 4.37 -13.32
C VAL A 199 -7.75 3.93 -12.15
N LEU A 200 -7.36 4.30 -10.93
CA LEU A 200 -8.14 4.06 -9.73
C LEU A 200 -9.27 5.10 -9.63
N GLN A 201 -10.52 4.63 -9.52
CA GLN A 201 -11.65 5.48 -9.18
C GLN A 201 -11.53 5.93 -7.72
N VAL A 202 -11.44 7.24 -7.50
CA VAL A 202 -11.41 7.87 -6.17
C VAL A 202 -12.67 8.70 -5.97
N ASP A 203 -13.01 9.56 -6.94
CA ASP A 203 -14.19 10.39 -6.85
C ASP A 203 -15.46 9.53 -6.82
N GLY A 204 -16.33 9.77 -5.84
CA GLY A 204 -17.56 8.99 -5.64
C GLY A 204 -17.35 7.61 -5.03
N ALA A 205 -16.13 7.25 -4.60
CA ALA A 205 -15.91 6.00 -3.86
C ALA A 205 -16.66 6.03 -2.53
N LEU A 206 -17.15 4.86 -2.10
CA LEU A 206 -17.88 4.72 -0.84
C LEU A 206 -16.92 4.37 0.29
N VAL A 207 -17.05 5.09 1.40
CA VAL A 207 -16.38 4.81 2.67
C VAL A 207 -17.46 4.66 3.72
N ASN A 208 -17.53 3.48 4.34
CA ASN A 208 -18.64 3.09 5.21
C ASN A 208 -20.02 3.30 4.53
N GLY A 209 -20.13 2.90 3.26
CA GLY A 209 -21.38 3.00 2.48
C GLY A 209 -21.77 4.41 2.02
N ALA A 210 -20.98 5.44 2.32
CA ALA A 210 -21.28 6.83 1.94
C ALA A 210 -20.14 7.46 1.13
N THR A 211 -20.47 8.40 0.24
CA THR A 211 -19.46 9.19 -0.47
C THR A 211 -18.75 10.13 0.50
N VAL A 212 -17.46 10.36 0.27
CA VAL A 212 -16.67 11.38 0.97
C VAL A 212 -16.47 12.56 0.01
N PRO A 213 -17.15 13.71 0.20
CA PRO A 213 -17.20 14.77 -0.82
C PRO A 213 -15.84 15.33 -1.25
N ASP A 214 -14.88 15.42 -0.34
CA ASP A 214 -13.55 15.96 -0.62
C ASP A 214 -12.49 14.90 -0.93
N LEU A 215 -12.88 13.63 -1.10
CA LEU A 215 -11.95 12.50 -1.27
C LEU A 215 -11.00 12.70 -2.46
N GLY A 216 -11.48 13.34 -3.53
CA GLY A 216 -10.68 13.63 -4.71
C GLY A 216 -9.46 14.52 -4.45
N THR A 217 -9.47 15.27 -3.34
CA THR A 217 -8.39 16.19 -2.92
C THR A 217 -7.37 15.55 -1.99
N PHE A 218 -7.57 14.30 -1.58
CA PHE A 218 -6.61 13.59 -0.72
C PHE A 218 -5.32 13.30 -1.51
N ALA A 219 -4.18 13.44 -0.83
CA ALA A 219 -2.89 13.04 -1.35
C ALA A 219 -2.89 11.51 -1.57
N ASN A 220 -2.33 11.09 -2.70
CA ASN A 220 -2.20 9.68 -3.04
C ASN A 220 -0.86 9.18 -2.52
N GLN A 221 -0.89 8.12 -1.71
CA GLN A 221 0.31 7.59 -1.08
C GLN A 221 0.85 6.35 -1.81
N GLY A 222 1.63 5.50 -1.15
CA GLY A 222 2.03 4.19 -1.68
C GLY A 222 0.83 3.28 -1.97
N PHE A 223 1.07 2.00 -2.28
CA PHE A 223 -0.01 1.02 -2.37
C PHE A 223 0.48 -0.41 -2.20
N PHE A 224 -0.45 -1.32 -1.91
CA PHE A 224 -0.17 -2.75 -1.89
C PHE A 224 -1.04 -3.49 -2.89
N TYR A 225 -0.45 -4.44 -3.61
CA TYR A 225 -1.17 -5.38 -4.46
C TYR A 225 -0.98 -6.83 -3.97
N ASP A 226 -2.08 -7.44 -3.53
CA ASP A 226 -2.17 -8.87 -3.27
C ASP A 226 -2.39 -9.61 -4.59
N ALA A 227 -1.31 -10.14 -5.15
CA ALA A 227 -1.34 -10.88 -6.42
C ALA A 227 -2.16 -12.19 -6.33
N ALA A 228 -2.18 -12.85 -5.17
CA ALA A 228 -2.90 -14.11 -5.00
C ALA A 228 -4.42 -13.87 -5.01
N LYS A 229 -4.87 -12.76 -4.41
CA LYS A 229 -6.29 -12.40 -4.34
C LYS A 229 -6.75 -11.43 -5.42
N LYS A 230 -5.82 -10.86 -6.19
CA LYS A 230 -6.08 -9.81 -7.18
C LYS A 230 -6.75 -8.58 -6.54
N VAL A 231 -6.24 -8.17 -5.38
CA VAL A 231 -6.76 -7.04 -4.60
C VAL A 231 -5.69 -5.98 -4.43
N LEU A 232 -6.03 -4.73 -4.69
CA LEU A 232 -5.16 -3.56 -4.47
C LEU A 232 -5.72 -2.69 -3.34
N TYR A 233 -4.83 -2.21 -2.47
CA TYR A 233 -5.12 -1.31 -1.35
C TYR A 233 -4.40 0.02 -1.59
N ASN A 234 -5.16 1.10 -1.72
CA ASN A 234 -4.65 2.44 -2.03
C ASN A 234 -4.94 3.41 -0.86
N PRO A 235 -3.94 3.68 0.00
CA PRO A 235 -4.03 4.75 0.97
C PRO A 235 -4.12 6.14 0.34
N LEU A 236 -4.99 6.96 0.91
CA LEU A 236 -5.26 8.35 0.61
C LEU A 236 -5.22 9.13 1.92
N THR A 237 -4.56 10.27 1.96
CA THR A 237 -4.46 11.07 3.19
C THR A 237 -4.77 12.55 2.99
N LYS A 238 -5.30 13.19 4.03
CA LYS A 238 -5.54 14.62 4.12
C LYS A 238 -5.65 15.04 5.59
N ASP A 239 -4.76 15.92 6.03
CA ASP A 239 -4.69 16.40 7.41
C ASP A 239 -4.57 15.23 8.41
N ASN A 240 -5.48 15.13 9.38
CA ASN A 240 -5.58 14.03 10.34
C ASN A 240 -6.47 12.86 9.88
N ARG A 241 -6.78 12.78 8.57
CA ARG A 241 -7.63 11.74 7.98
C ARG A 241 -6.84 10.90 6.99
N SER A 242 -6.89 9.59 7.16
CA SER A 242 -6.43 8.62 6.17
C SER A 242 -7.52 7.62 5.83
N ILE A 243 -7.66 7.29 4.54
CA ILE A 243 -8.61 6.32 3.99
C ILE A 243 -7.83 5.32 3.15
N VAL A 244 -8.14 4.02 3.28
CA VAL A 244 -7.64 3.00 2.36
C VAL A 244 -8.80 2.52 1.51
N LEU A 245 -8.73 2.78 0.20
CA LEU A 245 -9.67 2.23 -0.78
C LEU A 245 -9.18 0.88 -1.27
N VAL A 246 -10.11 -0.05 -1.48
CA VAL A 246 -9.81 -1.41 -1.96
C VAL A 246 -10.32 -1.59 -3.38
N TYR A 247 -9.56 -2.25 -4.24
CA TYR A 247 -9.92 -2.54 -5.63
C TYR A 247 -9.77 -4.03 -5.88
N ARG A 248 -10.86 -4.70 -6.24
CA ARG A 248 -10.88 -6.16 -6.45
C ARG A 248 -10.76 -6.51 -7.94
N ASN A 249 -10.37 -7.74 -8.21
CA ASN A 249 -10.23 -8.30 -9.56
C ASN A 249 -9.27 -7.49 -10.45
N VAL A 250 -8.28 -6.83 -9.83
CA VAL A 250 -7.24 -6.10 -10.55
C VAL A 250 -6.04 -7.00 -10.84
N SER A 251 -5.47 -6.85 -12.03
CA SER A 251 -4.36 -7.65 -12.52
C SER A 251 -3.54 -6.86 -13.54
N PRO A 252 -2.38 -7.35 -13.97
CA PRO A 252 -1.59 -6.67 -15.00
C PRO A 252 -2.34 -6.43 -16.32
N THR A 253 -3.39 -7.20 -16.62
CA THR A 253 -4.21 -7.04 -17.83
C THR A 253 -5.43 -6.14 -17.62
N THR A 254 -5.65 -5.60 -16.41
CA THR A 254 -6.75 -4.67 -16.14
C THR A 254 -6.53 -3.36 -16.90
N THR A 255 -7.59 -2.85 -17.52
CA THR A 255 -7.59 -1.61 -18.29
C THR A 255 -8.74 -0.70 -17.88
N GLY A 256 -8.74 0.55 -18.36
CA GLY A 256 -9.82 1.51 -18.07
C GLY A 256 -9.77 2.05 -16.64
N THR A 257 -10.93 2.17 -16.00
CA THR A 257 -11.07 2.67 -14.64
C THR A 257 -11.49 1.52 -13.71
N ALA A 258 -10.69 1.24 -12.68
CA ALA A 258 -11.01 0.25 -11.66
C ALA A 258 -11.88 0.91 -10.57
N PRO A 259 -13.12 0.43 -10.34
CA PRO A 259 -13.98 0.95 -9.27
C PRO A 259 -13.47 0.52 -7.90
N ALA A 260 -13.59 1.42 -6.91
CA ALA A 260 -13.38 1.04 -5.52
C ALA A 260 -14.47 0.06 -5.05
N ALA A 261 -14.10 -0.89 -4.20
CA ALA A 261 -15.02 -1.80 -3.55
C ALA A 261 -16.02 -1.00 -2.71
N THR A 262 -17.31 -1.30 -2.87
CA THR A 262 -18.39 -0.61 -2.16
C THR A 262 -18.66 -1.20 -0.77
N ASP A 263 -18.13 -2.39 -0.52
CA ASP A 263 -18.37 -3.22 0.65
C ASP A 263 -17.13 -3.35 1.57
N LEU A 264 -16.01 -2.71 1.24
CA LEU A 264 -14.81 -2.74 2.07
C LEU A 264 -14.06 -1.40 2.00
N SER A 265 -13.90 -0.76 3.15
CA SER A 265 -13.13 0.48 3.26
C SER A 265 -12.51 0.63 4.65
N PHE A 266 -11.44 1.41 4.72
CA PHE A 266 -10.76 1.74 5.98
C PHE A 266 -10.72 3.24 6.14
N ARG A 267 -10.91 3.75 7.35
CA ARG A 267 -10.73 5.18 7.63
C ARG A 267 -10.30 5.43 9.06
N ILE A 268 -9.21 6.16 9.22
CA ILE A 268 -8.82 6.77 10.49
C ILE A 268 -9.04 8.28 10.38
N THR A 269 -9.76 8.84 11.35
CA THR A 269 -9.77 10.29 11.63
C THR A 269 -9.22 10.46 13.03
N SER A 270 -8.01 10.98 13.19
CA SER A 270 -7.31 10.99 14.48
C SER A 270 -7.55 12.28 15.26
N SER A 271 -8.14 12.19 16.45
CA SER A 271 -8.18 13.31 17.40
C SER A 271 -6.88 13.45 18.20
N LYS A 272 -6.18 12.34 18.45
CA LYS A 272 -4.89 12.29 19.18
C LYS A 272 -3.75 12.91 18.37
N TYR A 273 -3.74 12.64 17.06
CA TYR A 273 -2.79 13.17 16.09
C TYR A 273 -3.50 14.18 15.19
N SER A 274 -3.89 15.28 15.82
CA SER A 274 -4.81 16.28 15.26
C SER A 274 -4.20 17.13 14.15
N THR A 275 -2.87 17.23 14.09
CA THR A 275 -2.17 17.99 13.05
C THR A 275 -2.04 17.17 11.77
N LYS A 276 -1.69 15.89 11.90
CA LYS A 276 -1.40 15.02 10.75
C LYS A 276 -1.61 13.55 11.09
N PHE A 277 -2.23 12.81 10.18
CA PHE A 277 -2.30 11.34 10.23
C PHE A 277 -2.28 10.80 8.80
N GLU A 278 -1.08 10.59 8.28
CA GLU A 278 -0.81 10.12 6.92
C GLU A 278 -0.43 8.65 6.97
N ILE A 279 -1.25 7.79 6.35
CA ILE A 279 -0.86 6.41 6.03
C ILE A 279 -0.03 6.46 4.74
N GLU A 280 1.28 6.26 4.87
CA GLU A 280 2.22 6.41 3.76
C GLU A 280 2.26 5.18 2.84
N GLY A 281 2.00 4.01 3.42
CA GLY A 281 1.93 2.74 2.70
C GLY A 281 1.29 1.66 3.55
N VAL A 282 0.87 0.58 2.89
CA VAL A 282 0.19 -0.55 3.52
C VAL A 282 0.80 -1.87 3.04
N GLY A 283 0.52 -2.97 3.74
CA GLY A 283 0.97 -4.30 3.32
C GLY A 283 0.27 -5.41 4.09
N ILE A 284 0.07 -6.55 3.45
CA ILE A 284 -0.55 -7.73 4.09
C ILE A 284 0.51 -8.73 4.54
N SER A 285 0.34 -9.23 5.76
CA SER A 285 1.13 -10.33 6.31
C SER A 285 0.26 -11.15 7.27
N ASP A 286 0.26 -12.48 7.15
CA ASP A 286 -0.63 -13.40 7.90
C ASP A 286 -2.11 -12.96 7.90
N GLY A 287 -2.59 -12.49 6.75
CA GLY A 287 -3.97 -12.01 6.59
C GLY A 287 -4.28 -10.65 7.22
N LYS A 288 -3.36 -10.04 7.98
CA LYS A 288 -3.58 -8.71 8.58
C LYS A 288 -3.08 -7.60 7.68
N LEU A 289 -3.74 -6.43 7.71
CA LEU A 289 -3.32 -5.23 6.99
C LEU A 289 -2.52 -4.32 7.93
N TYR A 290 -1.22 -4.23 7.67
CA TYR A 290 -0.29 -3.35 8.36
C TYR A 290 -0.08 -2.07 7.58
N PHE A 291 0.36 -1.03 8.27
CA PHE A 291 0.64 0.26 7.65
C PHE A 291 1.68 1.06 8.42
N GLY A 292 2.38 1.94 7.70
CA GLY A 292 3.28 2.95 8.28
C GLY A 292 2.61 4.32 8.30
N THR A 293 2.95 5.16 9.28
CA THR A 293 2.41 6.53 9.36
C THR A 293 3.44 7.60 9.57
N ASN A 294 3.22 8.72 8.89
CA ASN A 294 3.69 10.04 9.30
C ASN A 294 2.56 10.74 10.06
N ARG A 295 2.73 10.95 11.37
CA ARG A 295 1.65 11.50 12.21
C ARG A 295 2.18 12.41 13.29
N SER A 296 1.46 13.49 13.56
CA SER A 296 1.88 14.50 14.51
C SER A 296 0.71 15.17 15.21
N ASN A 297 1.03 15.80 16.33
CA ASN A 297 0.17 16.72 17.06
C ASN A 297 1.01 17.93 17.52
N PRO A 298 0.44 18.89 18.28
CA PRO A 298 1.20 20.04 18.77
C PRO A 298 2.44 19.72 19.62
N ASP A 299 2.53 18.52 20.20
CA ASP A 299 3.64 18.07 21.03
C ASP A 299 4.79 17.45 20.22
N GLY A 300 4.59 17.17 18.93
CA GLY A 300 5.65 16.67 18.03
C GLY A 300 5.21 15.59 17.04
N ALA A 301 6.21 14.90 16.48
CA ALA A 301 6.04 13.78 15.56
C ALA A 301 5.99 12.44 16.32
N PHE A 302 5.10 11.53 15.87
CA PHE A 302 4.79 10.27 16.55
C PHE A 302 4.69 9.12 15.55
N ASP A 303 5.54 9.14 14.53
CA ASP A 303 5.56 8.14 13.46
C ASP A 303 5.69 6.71 13.99
N GLY A 304 5.17 5.76 13.22
CA GLY A 304 5.19 4.37 13.63
C GLY A 304 4.63 3.42 12.59
N VAL A 305 4.59 2.16 13.00
CA VAL A 305 3.98 1.06 12.25
C VAL A 305 2.86 0.43 13.07
N HIS A 306 1.79 0.05 12.37
CA HIS A 306 0.49 -0.27 12.96
C HIS A 306 -0.18 -1.42 12.24
N VAL A 307 -1.29 -1.89 12.80
CA VAL A 307 -2.19 -2.87 12.19
C VAL A 307 -3.64 -2.46 12.38
N PHE A 308 -4.47 -2.61 11.33
CA PHE A 308 -5.91 -2.41 11.47
C PHE A 308 -6.54 -3.51 12.32
N ASP A 309 -7.37 -3.12 13.28
CA ASP A 309 -8.01 -4.07 14.19
C ASP A 309 -9.14 -4.83 13.48
N GLY A 310 -9.23 -6.14 13.72
CA GLY A 310 -10.32 -7.00 13.22
C GLY A 310 -10.27 -7.35 11.74
N TYR A 311 -9.42 -6.73 10.93
CA TYR A 311 -9.33 -7.05 9.51
C TYR A 311 -8.56 -8.35 9.24
N VAL A 312 -9.15 -9.21 8.42
CA VAL A 312 -8.53 -10.41 7.85
C VAL A 312 -8.80 -10.43 6.35
N ALA A 313 -7.74 -10.41 5.56
CA ALA A 313 -7.78 -10.39 4.10
C ALA A 313 -8.27 -11.72 3.52
#